data_AF-A0A672QSU6-F1
#
_entry.id   AF-A0A672QSU6-F1
#
_cell.length_a   1.000
_cell.length_b   1.000
_cell.length_c   1.000
_cell.angle_alpha   90.00
_cell.angle_beta   90.00
_cell.angle_gamma   90.00
#
_symmetry.space_group_name_H-M   'P 1'
#
loop_
_entity.id
_entity.type
_entity.pdbx_description
1 polymer ?
#
loop_
_entity_poly.entity_id
_entity_poly.type
_entity_poly.pdbx_seq_one_letter_code
_entity_poly.pdbx_strand_id
1 'polypeptide(L)'
;MSSSRQFSESRAIPTRTVLINDSTQLPHDYCTTPGGTLFSTTPGGTRIIYDRKFLLDRRNSPIAQTPPAHLPVIPGVTSMNVLNENKRNEAKNINNHDAKPGQGEDAQFEMDI
;
A
#
# COMPACT_ATOMS: atom_id res chain seq x y z
N MET A 1 46.76 -0.01 27.99
CA MET A 1 46.19 1.26 27.47
C MET A 1 44.89 0.90 26.76
N SER A 2 43.74 0.96 27.45
CA SER A 2 42.44 0.70 26.83
C SER A 2 41.95 1.98 26.15
N SER A 3 41.81 1.95 24.83
CA SER A 3 41.25 3.04 24.05
C SER A 3 39.77 3.19 24.41
N SER A 4 39.41 4.31 25.04
CA SER A 4 38.03 4.68 25.30
C SER A 4 37.27 4.82 23.98
N ARG A 5 36.21 4.03 23.78
CA ARG A 5 35.27 4.19 22.66
C ARG A 5 34.55 5.52 22.84
N GLN A 6 34.90 6.52 22.04
CA GLN A 6 34.07 7.72 21.89
C GLN A 6 32.77 7.29 21.21
N PHE A 7 31.66 7.35 21.94
CA PHE A 7 30.33 7.23 21.35
C PHE A 7 30.02 8.54 20.63
N SER A 8 29.77 8.45 19.32
CA SER A 8 29.23 9.59 18.56
C SER A 8 27.80 9.84 19.01
N GLU A 9 27.51 11.03 19.54
CA GLU A 9 26.12 11.44 19.74
C GLU A 9 25.38 11.52 18.39
N SER A 10 24.20 10.91 18.32
CA SER A 10 23.33 10.99 17.14
C SER A 10 22.61 12.34 17.13
N ARG A 11 22.93 13.20 16.16
CA ARG A 11 22.19 14.46 15.94
C ARG A 11 20.95 14.21 15.09
N ALA A 12 19.87 14.96 15.36
CA ALA A 12 18.65 14.88 14.58
C ALA A 12 18.88 15.38 13.15
N ILE A 13 18.35 14.64 12.17
CA ILE A 13 18.45 15.00 10.75
C ILE A 13 17.50 16.18 10.46
N PRO A 14 17.99 17.30 9.90
CA PRO A 14 17.15 18.41 9.50
C PRO A 14 16.05 17.95 8.55
N THR A 15 14.80 18.32 8.83
CA THR A 15 13.64 17.86 8.05
C THR A 15 12.93 19.03 7.39
N ARG A 16 12.60 18.88 6.10
CA ARG A 16 11.80 19.84 5.32
C ARG A 16 10.62 19.13 4.67
N THR A 17 9.41 19.65 4.85
CA THR A 17 8.24 19.15 4.13
C THR A 17 8.08 19.90 2.81
N VAL A 18 7.87 19.19 1.72
CA VAL A 18 7.67 19.78 0.39
C VAL A 18 6.31 19.33 -0.15
N LEU A 19 5.48 20.31 -0.51
CA LEU A 19 4.26 20.08 -1.26
C LEU A 19 4.64 19.79 -2.71
N ILE A 20 4.18 18.67 -3.24
CA ILE A 20 4.34 18.30 -4.65
C ILE A 20 2.98 18.39 -5.33
N ASN A 21 2.93 19.14 -6.43
CA ASN A 21 1.72 19.26 -7.24
C ASN A 21 1.75 18.34 -8.47
N ASP A 22 2.95 17.98 -8.95
CA ASP A 22 3.14 17.16 -10.14
C ASP A 22 4.31 16.17 -9.98
N SER A 23 4.19 15.03 -10.64
CA SER A 23 5.18 13.93 -10.64
C SER A 23 6.55 14.31 -11.17
N THR A 24 6.64 15.33 -12.02
CA THR A 24 7.91 15.87 -12.50
C THR A 24 8.74 16.53 -11.39
N GLN A 25 8.11 16.88 -10.26
CA GLN A 25 8.77 17.50 -9.12
C GLN A 25 9.26 16.47 -8.08
N LEU A 26 8.87 15.20 -8.23
CA LEU A 26 9.35 14.13 -7.37
C LEU A 26 10.75 13.71 -7.86
N PRO A 27 11.77 13.68 -6.99
CA PRO A 27 13.09 13.19 -7.38
C PRO A 27 13.04 11.73 -7.80
N HIS A 28 14.03 11.29 -8.60
CA HIS A 28 14.09 9.92 -9.08
C HIS A 28 14.52 8.90 -8.00
N ASP A 29 15.10 9.37 -6.90
CA ASP A 29 15.74 8.61 -5.84
C ASP A 29 14.97 8.65 -4.50
N TYR A 30 13.66 8.89 -4.55
CA TYR A 30 12.83 8.85 -3.35
C TYR A 30 12.76 7.45 -2.72
N CYS A 31 12.62 7.42 -1.40
CA CYS A 31 12.44 6.22 -0.59
C CYS A 31 11.07 6.24 0.09
N THR A 32 10.61 5.08 0.55
CA THR A 32 9.32 4.91 1.23
C THR A 32 9.52 4.16 2.54
N THR A 33 8.99 4.68 3.65
CA THR A 33 8.96 3.94 4.92
C THR A 33 7.88 2.85 4.89
N PRO A 34 7.95 1.80 5.73
CA PRO A 34 6.87 0.81 5.84
C PRO A 34 5.49 1.43 6.16
N GLY A 35 5.46 2.60 6.82
CA GLY A 35 4.22 3.37 7.07
C GLY A 35 3.70 4.16 5.86
N GLY A 36 4.36 4.09 4.70
CA GLY A 36 3.94 4.73 3.46
C GLY A 36 4.35 6.21 3.33
N THR A 37 5.27 6.71 4.17
CA THR A 37 5.79 8.07 4.03
C THR A 37 6.89 8.09 2.98
N LEU A 38 6.74 8.93 1.95
CA LEU A 38 7.79 9.17 0.98
C LEU A 38 8.77 10.22 1.51
N PHE A 39 10.07 9.94 1.35
CA PHE A 39 11.13 10.88 1.72
C PHE A 39 12.33 10.75 0.79
N SER A 40 13.17 11.79 0.71
CA SER A 40 14.51 11.72 0.12
C SER A 40 15.52 12.37 1.05
N THR A 41 16.80 12.16 0.78
CA THR A 41 17.88 12.81 1.51
C THR A 41 18.80 13.48 0.52
N THR A 42 18.95 14.80 0.63
CA THR A 42 19.90 15.52 -0.21
C THR A 42 21.34 15.22 0.22
N PRO A 43 22.36 15.38 -0.65
CA PRO A 43 23.76 15.21 -0.25
C PRO A 43 24.19 16.06 0.97
N GLY A 44 23.51 17.19 1.21
CA GLY A 44 23.71 18.02 2.41
C GLY A 44 23.10 17.46 3.70
N GLY A 45 22.48 16.28 3.66
CA GLY A 45 21.94 15.58 4.81
C GLY A 45 20.51 16.00 5.21
N THR A 46 19.82 16.85 4.46
CA THR A 46 18.44 17.24 4.78
C THR A 46 17.47 16.16 4.32
N ARG A 47 16.57 15.73 5.22
CA ARG A 47 15.47 14.83 4.89
C ARG A 47 14.30 15.63 4.34
N ILE A 48 13.87 15.32 3.12
CA ILE A 48 12.69 15.90 2.50
C ILE A 48 11.54 14.93 2.68
N ILE A 49 10.39 15.37 3.21
CA ILE A 49 9.15 14.57 3.32
C ILE A 49 8.15 15.05 2.27
N TYR A 50 7.61 14.12 1.49
CA TYR A 50 6.66 14.39 0.42
C TYR A 50 5.22 14.14 0.86
N ASP A 51 4.28 14.99 0.42
CA ASP A 51 2.88 14.93 0.85
C ASP A 51 2.15 13.68 0.31
N ARG A 52 1.37 13.04 1.18
CA ARG A 52 0.53 11.86 0.89
C ARG A 52 -0.54 12.16 -0.15
N LYS A 53 -1.08 13.38 -0.19
CA LYS A 53 -2.16 13.75 -1.14
C LYS A 53 -1.74 13.50 -2.58
N PHE A 54 -0.56 13.98 -2.94
CA PHE A 54 0.01 13.82 -4.26
C PHE A 54 0.12 12.34 -4.70
N LEU A 55 0.58 11.46 -3.81
CA LEU A 55 0.65 10.02 -4.08
C LEU A 55 -0.72 9.38 -4.31
N LEU A 56 -1.71 9.78 -3.51
CA LEU A 56 -3.06 9.24 -3.63
C LEU A 56 -3.74 9.71 -4.91
N ASP A 57 -3.49 10.95 -5.35
CA ASP A 57 -4.02 11.45 -6.62
C ASP A 57 -3.51 10.64 -7.81
N ARG A 58 -2.27 10.10 -7.73
CA ARG A 58 -1.71 9.23 -8.77
C ARG A 58 -2.37 7.86 -8.89
N ARG A 59 -3.15 7.41 -7.91
CA ARG A 59 -3.89 6.13 -8.00
C ARG A 59 -4.83 6.07 -9.20
N ASN A 60 -5.29 7.23 -9.66
CA ASN A 60 -6.22 7.35 -10.80
C ASN A 60 -5.49 7.48 -12.16
N SER A 61 -4.15 7.50 -12.16
CA SER A 61 -3.38 7.61 -13.41
C SER A 61 -3.52 6.34 -14.26
N PRO A 62 -3.49 6.44 -15.61
CA PRO A 62 -3.62 5.27 -16.49
C PRO A 62 -2.60 4.17 -16.21
N ILE A 63 -1.36 4.56 -15.84
CA ILE A 63 -0.29 3.60 -15.54
C ILE A 63 -0.56 2.82 -14.26
N ALA A 64 -1.19 3.43 -13.25
CA ALA A 64 -1.56 2.75 -12.02
C ALA A 64 -2.70 1.73 -12.20
N GLN A 65 -3.46 1.81 -13.31
CA GLN A 65 -4.50 0.85 -13.67
C GLN A 65 -3.96 -0.33 -14.49
N THR A 66 -2.68 -0.32 -14.86
CA THR A 66 -2.07 -1.45 -15.56
C THR A 66 -1.59 -2.49 -14.55
N PRO A 67 -1.92 -3.79 -14.73
CA PRO A 67 -1.39 -4.85 -13.89
C PRO A 67 0.16 -4.86 -13.92
N PRO A 68 0.83 -5.03 -12.77
CA PRO A 68 2.29 -5.11 -12.75
C PRO A 68 2.81 -6.26 -13.61
N ALA A 69 3.82 -5.98 -14.44
CA ALA A 69 4.44 -6.99 -15.26
C ALA A 69 5.07 -8.09 -14.39
N HIS A 70 4.92 -9.35 -14.80
CA HIS A 70 5.50 -10.53 -14.12
C HIS A 70 4.98 -10.81 -12.70
N LEU A 71 3.84 -10.22 -12.30
CA LEU A 71 3.20 -10.58 -11.04
C LEU A 71 2.56 -11.98 -11.14
N PRO A 72 2.85 -12.93 -10.23
CA PRO A 72 2.24 -14.25 -10.27
C PRO A 72 0.73 -14.17 -10.04
N VAL A 73 -0.03 -15.07 -10.67
CA VAL A 73 -1.47 -15.19 -10.48
C VAL A 73 -1.74 -16.02 -9.23
N ILE A 74 -2.14 -15.34 -8.16
CA ILE A 74 -2.50 -15.91 -6.87
C ILE A 74 -4.02 -15.71 -6.72
N PRO A 75 -4.81 -16.80 -6.64
CA PRO A 75 -6.24 -16.71 -6.41
C PRO A 75 -6.56 -15.86 -5.17
N GLY A 76 -7.51 -14.93 -5.30
CA GLY A 76 -7.93 -14.04 -4.21
C GLY A 76 -6.98 -12.88 -3.87
N VAL A 77 -5.77 -12.80 -4.46
CA VAL A 77 -4.80 -11.72 -4.18
C VAL A 77 -4.49 -10.88 -5.42
N THR A 78 -3.90 -11.49 -6.45
CA THR A 78 -3.40 -10.77 -7.64
C THR A 78 -4.28 -11.03 -8.87
N SER A 79 -5.31 -11.85 -8.72
CA SER A 79 -6.26 -12.25 -9.76
C SER A 79 -7.35 -11.18 -9.98
N MET A 80 -6.96 -9.98 -10.45
CA MET A 80 -7.91 -8.86 -10.65
C MET A 80 -8.96 -9.15 -11.75
N ASN A 81 -8.60 -9.99 -12.74
CA ASN A 81 -9.40 -10.24 -13.94
C ASN A 81 -10.59 -11.21 -13.76
N VAL A 82 -10.76 -11.84 -12.60
CA VAL A 82 -11.87 -12.79 -12.40
C VAL A 82 -13.15 -12.11 -11.90
N LEU A 83 -13.05 -10.91 -11.29
CA LEU A 83 -14.22 -10.22 -10.73
C LEU A 83 -15.11 -9.55 -11.79
N ASN A 84 -14.55 -9.09 -12.91
CA ASN A 84 -15.33 -8.41 -13.96
C ASN A 84 -16.07 -9.37 -14.90
N GLU A 85 -15.64 -10.64 -15.00
CA GLU A 85 -16.37 -11.67 -15.75
C GLU A 85 -17.56 -12.20 -14.94
N ASN A 86 -17.41 -12.32 -13.62
CA ASN A 86 -18.46 -12.86 -12.75
C ASN A 86 -19.68 -11.92 -12.63
N LYS A 87 -19.49 -10.60 -12.73
CA LYS A 87 -20.59 -9.62 -12.68
C LYS A 87 -21.54 -9.70 -13.89
N ARG A 88 -21.10 -10.28 -15.01
CA ARG A 88 -21.95 -10.54 -16.19
C ARG A 88 -22.73 -11.86 -16.09
N ASN A 89 -22.29 -12.77 -15.23
CA ASN A 89 -22.87 -14.11 -15.11
C ASN A 89 -23.93 -14.20 -14.01
N GLU A 90 -23.89 -13.34 -12.99
CA GLU A 90 -24.92 -13.33 -11.92
C GLU A 90 -26.28 -12.76 -12.37
N ALA A 91 -26.34 -11.92 -13.41
CA ALA A 91 -27.61 -11.39 -13.92
C ALA A 91 -28.47 -12.41 -14.69
N LYS A 92 -27.96 -13.63 -14.93
CA LYS A 92 -28.69 -14.70 -15.66
C LYS A 92 -29.20 -15.83 -14.77
N ASN A 93 -28.94 -15.79 -13.45
CA ASN A 93 -29.29 -16.88 -12.54
C ASN A 93 -30.17 -16.41 -11.37
N ILE A 94 -31.17 -15.59 -11.67
CA ILE A 94 -32.31 -15.31 -10.79
C ILE A 94 -33.54 -15.99 -11.39
N ASN A 95 -33.57 -17.32 -11.39
CA ASN A 95 -34.81 -18.08 -11.46
C ASN A 95 -34.57 -19.45 -10.83
N ASN A 96 -35.27 -19.68 -9.72
CA ASN A 96 -35.45 -20.96 -9.02
C ASN A 96 -34.39 -21.29 -7.96
N HIS A 97 -34.69 -21.08 -6.67
CA HIS A 97 -35.33 -22.12 -5.86
C HIS A 97 -35.68 -21.61 -4.45
N ASP A 98 -36.83 -22.07 -3.99
CA ASP A 98 -37.50 -21.81 -2.72
C ASP A 98 -36.80 -22.46 -1.50
N ALA A 99 -37.00 -21.82 -0.33
CA ALA A 99 -37.05 -22.34 1.04
C ALA A 99 -35.85 -23.07 1.72
N LYS A 100 -35.21 -22.42 2.73
CA LYS A 100 -35.26 -22.71 4.20
C LYS A 100 -34.04 -22.13 4.96
N PRO A 101 -34.21 -21.55 6.17
CA PRO A 101 -33.10 -21.22 7.06
C PRO A 101 -32.78 -22.42 7.99
N GLY A 102 -31.53 -22.87 8.01
CA GLY A 102 -31.04 -23.91 8.91
C GLY A 102 -30.00 -23.35 9.87
N GLN A 103 -30.29 -23.46 11.16
CA GLN A 103 -29.38 -23.26 12.29
C GLN A 103 -28.06 -24.02 12.12
N GLY A 104 -26.99 -23.41 12.62
CA GLY A 104 -25.67 -24.00 12.75
C GLY A 104 -24.85 -23.13 13.69
N GLU A 105 -25.11 -23.30 14.98
CA GLU A 105 -24.30 -22.79 16.06
C GLU A 105 -22.89 -23.38 16.00
N ASP A 106 -21.86 -22.55 15.82
CA ASP A 106 -20.49 -22.81 16.28
C ASP A 106 -19.75 -21.46 16.29
N ALA A 107 -19.52 -20.91 17.48
CA ALA A 107 -18.88 -19.62 17.68
C ALA A 107 -17.46 -19.65 17.09
N GLN A 108 -17.21 -18.79 16.10
CA GLN A 108 -16.08 -18.95 15.20
C GLN A 108 -14.71 -18.81 15.87
N PHE A 109 -14.56 -18.22 17.06
CA PHE A 109 -13.31 -18.29 17.85
C PHE A 109 -13.59 -18.08 19.35
N GLU A 110 -13.23 -19.07 20.18
CA GLU A 110 -13.11 -18.92 21.63
C GLU A 110 -11.77 -18.23 21.94
N MET A 111 -11.78 -17.14 22.69
CA MET A 111 -10.59 -16.43 23.15
C MET A 111 -10.32 -16.86 24.59
N ASP A 112 -9.30 -17.69 24.81
CA ASP A 112 -8.81 -17.99 26.16
C ASP A 112 -8.27 -16.70 26.81
N ILE A 113 -8.83 -16.34 27.97
CA ILE A 113 -8.32 -15.30 28.87
C ILE A 113 -7.92 -15.91 30.21
#